data_AF-A0A957UPR7-F1
#
_entry.id   AF-A0A957UPR7-F1
#
_cell.length_a   1.000
_cell.length_b   1.000
_cell.length_c   1.000
_cell.angle_alpha   90.00
_cell.angle_beta   90.00
_cell.angle_gamma   90.00
#
_symmetry.space_group_name_H-M   'P 1'
#
loop_
_entity.id
_entity.type
_entity.pdbx_description
1 polymer ?
#
loop_
_entity_poly.entity_id
_entity_poly.type
_entity_poly.pdbx_seq_one_letter_code
_entity_poly.pdbx_strand_id
1 'polypeptide(L)'
;VTQARGGGHNLDIDDVDGDGRMEVIAGGICYDGDGSILWQAEPFGHTDVSKPAQFLPDVPGLQVLYLVEKENPGVYLVNAQGETLWKVPFGHAHWSWIGHYDLDGSGTPDARFMIHAAEKGANEYFPIFYPDGRQWLELTRHQAHRYAAVGWEADGATCFAHRKDFCIYRLDAQGQEIRLPGSELPTGSLFGRWQICADLIGDFRENFGCIDYEKGTFFVAQNPNPAGRRARSPQADFGYRHERAQLGSGYYTYIAPALCRVDP
;
A
#
# COMPACT_ATOMS: atom_id res chain seq x y z
N VAL A 1 -18.96 14.56 15.75
CA VAL A 1 -18.09 13.49 16.28
C VAL A 1 -16.90 14.13 16.97
N THR A 2 -16.65 13.80 18.24
CA THR A 2 -15.44 14.22 18.96
C THR A 2 -14.58 12.98 19.17
N GLN A 3 -13.40 12.92 18.55
CA GLN A 3 -12.50 11.78 18.69
C GLN A 3 -11.60 11.97 19.92
N ALA A 4 -11.64 11.01 20.85
CA ALA A 4 -10.84 11.07 22.08
C ALA A 4 -9.39 10.57 21.88
N ARG A 5 -9.12 9.85 20.79
CA ARG A 5 -7.80 9.29 20.44
C ARG A 5 -7.23 9.99 19.20
N GLY A 6 -5.91 9.89 18.98
CA GLY A 6 -5.28 10.48 17.80
C GLY A 6 -5.91 9.97 16.50
N GLY A 7 -6.40 10.89 15.66
CA GLY A 7 -6.70 10.57 14.26
C GLY A 7 -5.41 10.28 13.50
N GLY A 8 -5.50 9.64 12.34
CA GLY A 8 -4.33 9.40 11.50
C GLY A 8 -3.94 10.61 10.66
N HIS A 9 -2.82 10.51 9.95
CA HIS A 9 -2.50 11.46 8.89
C HIS A 9 -3.51 11.41 7.73
N ASN A 10 -4.17 10.27 7.53
CA ASN A 10 -5.17 10.02 6.51
C ASN A 10 -6.45 9.45 7.12
N LEU A 11 -7.54 9.56 6.36
CA LEU A 11 -8.80 8.86 6.59
C LEU A 11 -9.08 7.99 5.38
N ASP A 12 -9.48 6.75 5.62
CA ASP A 12 -9.91 5.83 4.56
C ASP A 12 -11.42 5.64 4.62
N ILE A 13 -11.99 5.25 3.49
CA ILE A 13 -13.41 5.01 3.31
C ILE A 13 -13.56 3.68 2.57
N ASP A 14 -14.31 2.76 3.14
CA ASP A 14 -14.68 1.49 2.50
C ASP A 14 -15.90 0.87 3.20
N ASP A 15 -16.50 -0.14 2.58
CA ASP A 15 -17.56 -0.98 3.15
C ASP A 15 -16.89 -2.09 3.98
N VAL A 16 -16.63 -1.80 5.25
CA VAL A 16 -15.79 -2.63 6.12
C VAL A 16 -16.55 -3.87 6.60
N ASP A 17 -17.84 -3.74 6.90
CA ASP A 17 -18.68 -4.82 7.41
C ASP A 17 -19.56 -5.51 6.35
N GLY A 18 -19.60 -4.97 5.13
CA GLY A 18 -20.27 -5.58 3.98
C GLY A 18 -21.76 -5.30 3.90
N ASP A 19 -22.27 -4.27 4.60
CA ASP A 19 -23.69 -3.91 4.60
C ASP A 19 -24.09 -3.04 3.37
N GLY A 20 -23.12 -2.63 2.55
CA GLY A 20 -23.31 -1.80 1.37
C GLY A 20 -23.27 -0.29 1.65
N ARG A 21 -23.00 0.13 2.88
CA ARG A 21 -22.68 1.50 3.27
C ARG A 21 -21.16 1.65 3.37
N MET A 22 -20.73 2.89 3.46
CA MET A 22 -19.31 3.23 3.49
C MET A 22 -19.00 3.80 4.86
N GLU A 23 -18.00 3.22 5.51
CA GLU A 23 -17.52 3.66 6.81
C GLU A 23 -16.38 4.65 6.65
N VAL A 24 -16.10 5.41 7.71
CA VAL A 24 -14.89 6.23 7.80
C VAL A 24 -13.91 5.58 8.77
N ILE A 25 -12.76 5.18 8.26
CA ILE A 25 -11.66 4.59 9.02
C ILE A 25 -10.67 5.68 9.40
N ALA A 26 -10.44 5.85 10.70
CA ALA A 26 -9.55 6.83 11.29
C ALA A 26 -8.48 6.16 12.17
N GLY A 27 -7.64 5.32 11.56
CA GLY A 27 -6.70 4.47 12.29
C GLY A 27 -7.42 3.30 12.96
N GLY A 28 -7.29 3.15 14.28
CA GLY A 28 -7.98 2.11 15.05
C GLY A 28 -9.41 2.49 15.51
N ILE A 29 -10.07 3.44 14.84
CA ILE A 29 -11.48 3.78 15.06
C ILE A 29 -12.19 3.75 13.72
N CYS A 30 -13.36 3.12 13.70
CA CYS A 30 -14.24 3.09 12.53
C CYS A 30 -15.58 3.75 12.87
N TYR A 31 -16.02 4.64 12.00
CA TYR A 31 -17.31 5.30 12.09
C TYR A 31 -18.25 4.74 11.03
N ASP A 32 -19.48 4.46 11.44
CA ASP A 32 -20.57 4.04 10.55
C ASP A 32 -20.97 5.19 9.60
N GLY A 33 -21.65 4.87 8.51
CA GLY A 33 -22.13 5.83 7.51
C GLY A 33 -23.12 6.87 8.07
N ASP A 34 -23.67 6.67 9.28
CA ASP A 34 -24.48 7.66 10.00
C ASP A 34 -23.66 8.57 10.93
N GLY A 35 -22.35 8.35 11.03
CA GLY A 35 -21.42 9.09 11.87
C GLY A 35 -21.33 8.61 13.32
N SER A 36 -22.03 7.53 13.68
CA SER A 36 -21.83 6.84 14.95
C SER A 36 -20.51 6.05 14.94
N ILE A 37 -20.06 5.61 16.12
CA ILE A 37 -18.85 4.78 16.23
C ILE A 37 -19.28 3.34 16.00
N LEU A 38 -18.79 2.73 14.92
CA LEU A 38 -19.00 1.31 14.65
C LEU A 38 -18.16 0.47 15.60
N TRP A 39 -16.86 0.78 15.71
CA TRP A 39 -15.96 0.15 16.69
C TRP A 39 -14.75 1.02 17.03
N GLN A 40 -14.11 0.70 18.16
CA GLN A 40 -12.79 1.22 18.54
C GLN A 40 -11.92 0.05 18.96
N ALA A 41 -10.74 -0.06 18.36
CA ALA A 41 -9.77 -1.09 18.72
C ALA A 41 -9.18 -0.85 20.14
N GLU A 42 -8.24 -1.71 20.54
CA GLU A 42 -7.47 -1.51 21.78
C GLU A 42 -6.83 -0.12 21.86
N PRO A 43 -6.56 0.47 23.03
CA PRO A 43 -5.97 1.81 23.13
C PRO A 43 -4.67 1.97 22.31
N PHE A 44 -4.63 3.04 21.51
CA PHE A 44 -3.53 3.39 20.61
C PHE A 44 -3.41 4.92 20.52
N GLY A 45 -2.22 5.41 20.15
CA GLY A 45 -1.94 6.83 19.92
C GLY A 45 -2.21 7.30 18.49
N HIS A 46 -1.38 8.20 17.98
CA HIS A 46 -1.49 8.71 16.60
C HIS A 46 -1.09 7.64 15.58
N THR A 47 -1.77 7.60 14.43
CA THR A 47 -1.48 6.64 13.35
C THR A 47 -0.86 7.32 12.14
N ASP A 48 0.24 6.75 11.64
CA ASP A 48 0.90 7.26 10.44
C ASP A 48 0.43 6.57 9.16
N VAL A 49 -0.14 5.38 9.29
CA VAL A 49 -0.75 4.60 8.21
C VAL A 49 -2.06 4.01 8.70
N SER A 50 -3.07 4.04 7.85
CA SER A 50 -4.32 3.27 7.99
C SER A 50 -4.71 2.77 6.60
N LYS A 51 -5.10 1.50 6.45
CA LYS A 51 -5.57 0.94 5.17
C LYS A 51 -6.58 -0.19 5.40
N PRO A 52 -7.84 -0.08 4.91
CA PRO A 52 -8.75 -1.20 4.82
C PRO A 52 -8.40 -2.07 3.60
N ALA A 53 -8.41 -3.39 3.77
CA ALA A 53 -8.35 -4.36 2.67
C ALA A 53 -8.73 -5.77 3.14
N GLN A 54 -8.99 -6.67 2.20
CA GLN A 54 -9.11 -8.10 2.49
C GLN A 54 -7.72 -8.73 2.64
N PHE A 55 -7.06 -8.53 3.79
CA PHE A 55 -5.74 -9.12 4.07
C PHE A 55 -5.83 -10.64 4.30
N LEU A 56 -6.89 -11.07 5.00
CA LEU A 56 -7.14 -12.47 5.36
C LEU A 56 -8.46 -12.91 4.73
N PRO A 57 -8.46 -13.66 3.60
CA PRO A 57 -9.67 -14.03 2.88
C PRO A 57 -10.70 -14.84 3.68
N ASP A 58 -10.24 -15.57 4.70
CA ASP A 58 -11.08 -16.41 5.55
C ASP A 58 -11.71 -15.63 6.73
N VAL A 59 -11.38 -14.34 6.88
CA VAL A 59 -11.95 -13.47 7.92
C VAL A 59 -13.06 -12.61 7.29
N PRO A 60 -14.30 -12.66 7.80
CA PRO A 60 -15.41 -11.86 7.27
C PRO A 60 -15.15 -10.35 7.32
N GLY A 61 -15.64 -9.65 6.31
CA GLY A 61 -15.45 -8.21 6.13
C GLY A 61 -14.00 -7.84 5.80
N LEU A 62 -13.76 -6.54 5.63
CA LEU A 62 -12.41 -6.02 5.44
C LEU A 62 -11.67 -5.98 6.78
N GLN A 63 -10.37 -6.22 6.73
CA GLN A 63 -9.48 -5.95 7.87
C GLN A 63 -8.90 -4.55 7.73
N VAL A 64 -8.60 -3.92 8.86
CA VAL A 64 -7.96 -2.61 8.89
C VAL A 64 -6.54 -2.74 9.42
N LEU A 65 -5.58 -2.41 8.56
CA LEU A 65 -4.18 -2.24 8.95
C LEU A 65 -3.99 -0.82 9.48
N TYR A 66 -3.29 -0.66 10.61
CA TYR A 66 -2.82 0.66 11.04
C TYR A 66 -1.47 0.60 11.75
N LEU A 67 -0.66 1.65 11.54
CA LEU A 67 0.67 1.81 12.14
C LEU A 67 0.65 2.97 13.13
N VAL A 68 1.12 2.69 14.36
CA VAL A 68 1.05 3.62 15.49
C VAL A 68 2.44 4.16 15.82
N GLU A 69 2.58 5.50 15.86
CA GLU A 69 3.86 6.15 16.13
C GLU A 69 4.25 6.17 17.62
N LYS A 70 3.27 6.26 18.52
CA LYS A 70 3.45 6.44 19.97
C LYS A 70 2.23 5.94 20.73
N GLU A 71 2.38 5.78 22.05
CA GLU A 71 1.30 5.30 22.94
C GLU A 71 0.72 3.97 22.47
N ASN A 72 1.40 2.87 22.84
CA ASN A 72 1.22 1.52 22.25
C ASN A 72 1.68 1.45 20.77
N PRO A 73 2.93 1.87 20.45
CA PRO A 73 3.46 1.86 19.08
C PRO A 73 3.57 0.43 18.50
N GLY A 74 3.24 0.29 17.23
CA GLY A 74 3.19 -1.01 16.57
C GLY A 74 2.51 -1.02 15.22
N VAL A 75 2.56 -2.17 14.57
CA VAL A 75 1.77 -2.52 13.38
C VAL A 75 0.62 -3.41 13.84
N TYR A 76 -0.60 -3.05 13.47
CA TYR A 76 -1.82 -3.73 13.91
C TYR A 76 -2.66 -4.14 12.72
N LEU A 77 -3.28 -5.32 12.82
CA LEU A 77 -4.38 -5.71 11.95
C LEU A 77 -5.59 -6.06 12.81
N VAL A 78 -6.72 -5.42 12.54
CA VAL A 78 -8.01 -5.70 13.19
C VAL A 78 -9.04 -6.22 12.21
N ASN A 79 -10.01 -7.01 12.69
CA ASN A 79 -11.17 -7.41 11.88
C ASN A 79 -12.20 -6.27 11.76
N ALA A 80 -13.29 -6.54 11.03
CA ALA A 80 -14.40 -5.61 10.83
C ALA A 80 -15.16 -5.25 12.12
N GLN A 81 -14.87 -5.90 13.25
CA GLN A 81 -15.42 -5.61 14.58
C GLN A 81 -14.42 -4.83 15.47
N GLY A 82 -13.25 -4.50 14.95
CA GLY A 82 -12.19 -3.80 15.69
C GLY A 82 -11.37 -4.69 16.63
N GLU A 83 -11.51 -6.02 16.54
CA GLU A 83 -10.73 -6.96 17.35
C GLU A 83 -9.35 -7.16 16.75
N THR A 84 -8.30 -7.01 17.57
CA THR A 84 -6.91 -7.24 17.15
C THR A 84 -6.70 -8.70 16.76
N LEU A 85 -6.46 -8.96 15.47
CA LEU A 85 -6.09 -10.27 14.95
C LEU A 85 -4.64 -10.59 15.27
N TRP A 86 -3.76 -9.62 15.07
CA TRP A 86 -2.36 -9.67 15.49
C TRP A 86 -1.78 -8.26 15.63
N LYS A 87 -0.67 -8.17 16.36
CA LYS A 87 0.14 -6.95 16.46
C LYS A 87 1.63 -7.27 16.56
N VAL A 88 2.44 -6.37 16.01
CA VAL A 88 3.90 -6.38 16.19
C VAL A 88 4.31 -5.05 16.85
N PRO A 89 4.94 -5.05 18.03
CA PRO A 89 5.41 -3.83 18.69
C PRO A 89 6.52 -3.14 17.90
N PHE A 90 6.51 -1.82 17.87
CA PHE A 90 7.53 -0.97 17.23
C PHE A 90 7.97 0.16 18.17
N GLY A 91 9.09 0.82 17.90
CA GLY A 91 9.43 2.09 18.55
C GLY A 91 8.57 3.26 18.05
N HIS A 92 8.48 3.39 16.73
CA HIS A 92 7.64 4.36 15.99
C HIS A 92 7.38 3.78 14.60
N ALA A 93 6.21 3.16 14.39
CA ALA A 93 5.82 2.67 13.07
C ALA A 93 5.35 3.86 12.20
N HIS A 94 6.12 4.19 11.14
CA HIS A 94 6.01 5.50 10.49
C HIS A 94 5.46 5.48 9.06
N TRP A 95 5.79 4.49 8.25
CA TRP A 95 5.36 4.46 6.85
C TRP A 95 5.35 3.04 6.29
N SER A 96 4.59 2.83 5.22
CA SER A 96 4.30 1.51 4.65
C SER A 96 4.09 1.57 3.14
N TRP A 97 4.09 0.41 2.51
CA TRP A 97 3.34 0.10 1.30
C TRP A 97 2.81 -1.34 1.45
N ILE A 98 1.74 -1.66 0.72
CA ILE A 98 1.13 -2.98 0.72
C ILE A 98 1.14 -3.51 -0.70
N GLY A 99 1.58 -4.76 -0.87
CA GLY A 99 1.85 -5.29 -2.21
C GLY A 99 1.70 -6.79 -2.35
N HIS A 100 1.57 -7.25 -3.58
CA HIS A 100 1.65 -8.65 -3.96
C HIS A 100 3.07 -9.02 -4.38
N TYR A 101 3.48 -10.26 -4.08
CA TYR A 101 4.83 -10.76 -4.36
C TYR A 101 4.77 -12.20 -4.87
N ASP A 102 5.69 -12.55 -5.76
CA ASP A 102 5.93 -13.93 -6.21
C ASP A 102 6.86 -14.62 -5.20
N LEU A 103 6.27 -15.35 -4.27
CA LEU A 103 6.96 -15.93 -3.13
C LEU A 103 7.56 -17.31 -3.42
N ASP A 104 7.10 -18.00 -4.46
CA ASP A 104 7.58 -19.32 -4.86
C ASP A 104 8.42 -19.29 -6.15
N GLY A 105 8.53 -18.14 -6.79
CA GLY A 105 9.28 -17.95 -8.03
C GLY A 105 8.58 -18.55 -9.25
N SER A 106 7.26 -18.79 -9.16
CA SER A 106 6.46 -19.36 -10.25
C SER A 106 6.22 -18.39 -11.41
N GLY A 107 6.55 -17.11 -11.23
CA GLY A 107 6.21 -16.03 -12.15
C GLY A 107 4.80 -15.50 -11.97
N THR A 108 4.06 -15.96 -10.94
CA THR A 108 2.72 -15.47 -10.59
C THR A 108 2.75 -14.97 -9.15
N PRO A 109 2.35 -13.72 -8.87
CA PRO A 109 2.32 -13.25 -7.49
C PRO A 109 1.24 -13.99 -6.69
N ASP A 110 1.53 -14.16 -5.41
CA ASP A 110 0.54 -14.60 -4.45
C ASP A 110 -0.58 -13.55 -4.34
N ALA A 111 -1.83 -14.01 -4.28
CA ALA A 111 -2.99 -13.14 -4.10
C ALA A 111 -3.03 -12.44 -2.73
N ARG A 112 -2.26 -12.91 -1.76
CA ARG A 112 -2.13 -12.31 -0.43
C ARG A 112 -1.47 -10.94 -0.52
N PHE A 113 -1.98 -10.00 0.28
CA PHE A 113 -1.31 -8.73 0.53
C PHE A 113 -0.18 -8.91 1.53
N MET A 114 1.03 -8.54 1.15
CA MET A 114 2.19 -8.46 2.02
C MET A 114 2.37 -7.02 2.50
N ILE A 115 2.73 -6.86 3.76
CA ILE A 115 2.70 -5.57 4.45
C ILE A 115 4.14 -5.15 4.74
N HIS A 116 4.64 -4.13 4.04
CA HIS A 116 5.87 -3.48 4.46
C HIS A 116 5.58 -2.55 5.64
N ALA A 117 6.46 -2.49 6.63
CA ALA A 117 6.41 -1.48 7.68
C ALA A 117 7.81 -0.91 7.90
N ALA A 118 7.89 0.33 8.37
CA ALA A 118 9.16 0.97 8.64
C ALA A 118 9.14 1.70 9.98
N GLU A 119 10.14 1.39 10.80
CA GLU A 119 10.45 2.16 11.99
C GLU A 119 11.20 3.45 11.63
N LYS A 120 10.85 4.54 12.31
CA LYS A 120 11.63 5.79 12.30
C LYS A 120 12.22 6.02 13.67
N GLY A 121 13.54 5.97 13.81
CA GLY A 121 14.17 6.31 15.08
C GLY A 121 15.50 5.60 15.29
N ALA A 122 15.74 5.19 16.54
CA ALA A 122 16.99 4.58 16.96
C ALA A 122 17.20 3.17 16.41
N ASN A 123 16.11 2.42 16.16
CA ASN A 123 16.18 1.13 15.49
C ASN A 123 15.76 1.30 14.03
N GLU A 124 16.65 0.96 13.11
CA GLU A 124 16.32 0.86 11.70
C GLU A 124 15.75 -0.54 11.47
N TYR A 125 14.44 -0.64 11.25
CA TYR A 125 13.73 -1.91 11.06
C TYR A 125 12.71 -1.75 9.92
N PHE A 126 12.86 -2.55 8.87
CA PHE A 126 12.07 -2.44 7.61
C PHE A 126 11.51 -3.80 7.15
N PRO A 127 10.67 -4.45 7.97
CA PRO A 127 10.12 -5.77 7.64
C PRO A 127 9.08 -5.71 6.53
N ILE A 128 8.92 -6.84 5.86
CA ILE A 128 7.74 -7.20 5.09
C ILE A 128 7.09 -8.40 5.79
N PHE A 129 5.83 -8.25 6.18
CA PHE A 129 5.04 -9.26 6.86
C PHE A 129 4.11 -9.98 5.89
N TYR A 130 3.87 -11.26 6.18
CA TYR A 130 2.68 -11.96 5.73
C TYR A 130 1.42 -11.33 6.34
N PRO A 131 0.23 -11.54 5.73
CA PRO A 131 -1.02 -11.04 6.29
C PRO A 131 -1.35 -11.54 7.71
N ASP A 132 -0.73 -12.64 8.16
CA ASP A 132 -0.89 -13.21 9.50
C ASP A 132 0.09 -12.65 10.54
N GLY A 133 0.90 -11.64 10.17
CA GLY A 133 1.86 -10.97 11.03
C GLY A 133 3.23 -11.66 11.12
N ARG A 134 3.44 -12.83 10.49
CA ARG A 134 4.78 -13.42 10.41
C ARG A 134 5.67 -12.60 9.49
N GLN A 135 6.92 -12.37 9.90
CA GLN A 135 7.89 -11.70 9.04
C GLN A 135 8.33 -12.64 7.91
N TRP A 136 8.31 -12.14 6.67
CA TRP A 136 8.91 -12.80 5.51
C TRP A 136 10.35 -12.36 5.31
N LEU A 137 10.56 -11.06 5.14
CA LEU A 137 11.83 -10.44 4.77
C LEU A 137 12.05 -9.19 5.62
N GLU A 138 13.31 -8.80 5.78
CA GLU A 138 13.68 -7.47 6.26
C GLU A 138 14.51 -6.78 5.17
N LEU A 139 14.05 -5.60 4.74
CA LEU A 139 14.77 -4.82 3.76
C LEU A 139 15.96 -4.12 4.40
N THR A 140 17.03 -3.98 3.63
CA THR A 140 18.10 -3.05 4.02
C THR A 140 17.55 -1.62 4.02
N ARG A 141 18.16 -0.75 4.83
CA ARG A 141 17.92 0.70 4.76
C ARG A 141 18.03 1.24 3.34
N HIS A 142 18.95 0.70 2.53
CA HIS A 142 19.10 1.11 1.14
C HIS A 142 17.83 0.85 0.34
N GLN A 143 17.33 -0.38 0.38
CA GLN A 143 16.13 -0.79 -0.35
C GLN A 143 14.90 0.01 0.11
N ALA A 144 14.62 -0.01 1.42
CA ALA A 144 13.44 0.65 1.99
C ALA A 144 13.36 2.15 1.63
N HIS A 145 14.48 2.86 1.68
CA HIS A 145 14.48 4.29 1.38
C HIS A 145 14.57 4.62 -0.11
N ARG A 146 14.70 3.67 -1.04
CA ARG A 146 14.89 3.97 -2.47
C ARG A 146 13.68 3.69 -3.35
N TYR A 147 12.65 3.05 -2.80
CA TYR A 147 11.50 2.62 -3.57
C TYR A 147 10.32 3.58 -3.52
N ALA A 148 9.60 3.64 -4.63
CA ALA A 148 8.21 4.03 -4.72
C ALA A 148 7.45 2.87 -5.40
N ALA A 149 6.47 2.28 -4.71
CA ALA A 149 5.75 1.10 -5.18
C ALA A 149 4.83 1.43 -6.36
N VAL A 150 4.69 0.50 -7.31
CA VAL A 150 3.86 0.66 -8.52
C VAL A 150 3.45 -0.70 -9.11
N GLY A 151 2.20 -0.83 -9.55
CA GLY A 151 1.67 -1.97 -10.29
C GLY A 151 2.08 -1.95 -11.76
N TRP A 152 3.38 -2.12 -12.03
CA TRP A 152 3.97 -1.91 -13.37
C TRP A 152 3.82 -3.09 -14.32
N GLU A 153 3.92 -4.32 -13.82
CA GLU A 153 3.91 -5.54 -14.64
C GLU A 153 2.51 -6.16 -14.75
N ALA A 154 2.28 -6.90 -15.83
CA ALA A 154 1.00 -7.53 -16.09
C ALA A 154 0.70 -8.70 -15.13
N ASP A 155 1.69 -9.28 -14.45
CA ASP A 155 1.47 -10.35 -13.48
C ASP A 155 0.78 -9.85 -12.20
N GLY A 156 0.85 -8.54 -11.92
CA GLY A 156 0.31 -7.91 -10.71
C GLY A 156 1.28 -7.90 -9.53
N ALA A 157 2.52 -8.36 -9.71
CA ALA A 157 3.54 -8.29 -8.68
C ALA A 157 3.95 -6.83 -8.45
N THR A 158 4.16 -6.47 -7.19
CA THR A 158 4.54 -5.10 -6.82
C THR A 158 5.95 -4.81 -7.34
N CYS A 159 6.05 -3.76 -8.14
CA CYS A 159 7.31 -3.24 -8.62
C CYS A 159 7.65 -1.93 -7.92
N PHE A 160 8.85 -1.44 -8.12
CA PHE A 160 9.39 -0.27 -7.43
C PHE A 160 10.15 0.62 -8.39
N ALA A 161 9.72 1.88 -8.51
CA ALA A 161 10.56 2.90 -9.11
C ALA A 161 11.73 3.20 -8.17
N HIS A 162 12.96 3.04 -8.67
CA HIS A 162 14.17 3.22 -7.89
C HIS A 162 14.68 4.66 -8.03
N ARG A 163 14.66 5.41 -6.92
CA ARG A 163 14.96 6.87 -6.87
C ARG A 163 16.38 7.26 -7.28
N LYS A 164 17.31 6.31 -7.36
CA LYS A 164 18.71 6.59 -7.75
C LYS A 164 18.99 6.18 -9.19
N ASP A 165 18.48 5.03 -9.61
CA ASP A 165 18.80 4.46 -10.93
C ASP A 165 17.78 4.83 -11.99
N PHE A 166 16.65 5.44 -11.60
CA PHE A 166 15.59 5.85 -12.52
C PHE A 166 15.12 4.69 -13.40
N CYS A 167 14.86 3.54 -12.78
CA CYS A 167 14.34 2.34 -13.44
C CYS A 167 13.31 1.65 -12.52
N ILE A 168 12.54 0.73 -13.08
CA ILE A 168 11.65 -0.14 -12.30
C ILE A 168 12.38 -1.42 -11.90
N TYR A 169 12.21 -1.80 -10.64
CA TYR A 169 12.72 -3.03 -10.05
C TYR A 169 11.57 -3.88 -9.51
N ARG A 170 11.79 -5.19 -9.41
CA ARG A 170 10.98 -6.08 -8.57
C ARG A 170 11.87 -6.77 -7.54
N LEU A 171 11.27 -7.26 -6.47
CA LEU A 171 11.95 -8.13 -5.52
C LEU A 171 11.59 -9.59 -5.83
N ASP A 172 12.58 -10.48 -5.78
CA ASP A 172 12.33 -11.92 -5.82
C ASP A 172 11.95 -12.48 -4.43
N ALA A 173 11.70 -13.78 -4.37
CA ALA A 173 11.33 -14.50 -3.15
C ALA A 173 12.38 -14.40 -2.02
N GLN A 174 13.64 -14.07 -2.36
CA GLN A 174 14.75 -13.90 -1.42
C GLN A 174 15.05 -12.42 -1.13
N GLY A 175 14.27 -11.49 -1.70
CA GLY A 175 14.46 -10.06 -1.53
C GLY A 175 15.56 -9.45 -2.40
N GLN A 176 16.05 -10.15 -3.42
CA GLN A 176 17.02 -9.59 -4.37
C GLN A 176 16.33 -8.66 -5.37
N GLU A 177 17.03 -7.60 -5.73
CA GLU A 177 16.59 -6.61 -6.70
C GLU A 177 16.76 -7.12 -8.13
N ILE A 178 15.67 -7.17 -8.89
CA ILE A 178 15.67 -7.48 -10.31
C ILE A 178 15.23 -6.24 -11.07
N ARG A 179 16.16 -5.62 -11.81
CA ARG A 179 15.84 -4.50 -12.72
C ARG A 179 15.02 -5.00 -13.90
N LEU A 180 13.91 -4.32 -14.19
CA LEU A 180 13.09 -4.64 -15.35
C LEU A 180 13.69 -4.02 -16.63
N PRO A 181 13.88 -4.79 -17.72
CA PRO A 181 14.41 -4.26 -18.97
C PRO A 181 13.49 -3.22 -19.62
N GLY A 182 14.06 -2.14 -20.16
CA GLY A 182 13.30 -1.10 -20.86
C GLY A 182 12.44 -0.23 -19.94
N SER A 183 12.70 -0.25 -18.63
CA SER A 183 11.91 0.45 -17.62
C SER A 183 12.50 1.80 -17.20
N GLU A 184 13.36 2.38 -18.03
CA GLU A 184 14.01 3.66 -17.77
C GLU A 184 12.95 4.76 -17.56
N LEU A 185 13.11 5.49 -16.45
CA LEU A 185 12.34 6.67 -16.10
C LEU A 185 13.12 7.93 -16.51
N PRO A 186 12.44 9.07 -16.74
CA PRO A 186 13.11 10.32 -17.10
C PRO A 186 14.19 10.73 -16.08
N THR A 187 15.46 10.73 -16.50
CA THR A 187 16.58 11.13 -15.66
C THR A 187 16.42 12.58 -15.20
N GLY A 188 16.67 12.85 -13.91
CA GLY A 188 16.55 14.18 -13.32
C GLY A 188 15.14 14.56 -12.90
N SER A 189 14.13 13.73 -13.19
CA SER A 189 12.82 13.88 -12.56
C SER A 189 12.92 13.64 -11.05
N LEU A 190 12.05 14.27 -10.28
CA LEU A 190 11.91 14.05 -8.85
C LEU A 190 10.65 13.24 -8.60
N PHE A 191 10.80 12.23 -7.75
CA PHE A 191 9.69 11.51 -7.18
C PHE A 191 9.97 11.15 -5.71
N GLY A 192 8.95 11.35 -4.89
CA GLY A 192 8.97 10.90 -3.50
C GLY A 192 8.60 9.42 -3.39
N ARG A 193 8.48 8.94 -2.14
CA ARG A 193 7.78 7.69 -1.86
C ARG A 193 6.28 7.77 -2.18
N TRP A 194 5.76 9.00 -2.18
CA TRP A 194 4.34 9.36 -2.29
C TRP A 194 4.02 9.97 -3.65
N GLN A 195 4.47 9.32 -4.72
CA GLN A 195 4.28 9.80 -6.07
C GLN A 195 3.03 9.17 -6.70
N ILE A 196 2.55 9.77 -7.78
CA ILE A 196 1.40 9.28 -8.54
C ILE A 196 1.75 7.92 -9.17
N CYS A 197 1.16 6.86 -8.63
CA CYS A 197 1.17 5.52 -9.21
C CYS A 197 -0.28 5.15 -9.47
N ALA A 198 -0.74 5.23 -10.71
CA ALA A 198 -2.15 5.01 -11.04
C ALA A 198 -2.33 4.61 -12.50
N ASP A 199 -3.39 3.88 -12.82
CA ASP A 199 -3.88 3.70 -14.18
C ASP A 199 -4.48 5.03 -14.68
N LEU A 200 -3.69 5.78 -15.47
CA LEU A 200 -4.04 7.06 -16.07
C LEU A 200 -4.25 6.93 -17.59
N ILE A 201 -3.41 6.13 -18.24
CA ILE A 201 -3.35 5.93 -19.68
C ILE A 201 -2.98 4.48 -20.03
N GLY A 202 -3.52 4.00 -21.14
CA GLY A 202 -3.13 2.71 -21.72
C GLY A 202 -4.01 1.56 -21.27
N ASP A 203 -3.38 0.52 -20.73
CA ASP A 203 -4.05 -0.70 -20.27
C ASP A 203 -4.19 -0.72 -18.73
N PHE A 204 -4.61 -1.86 -18.18
CA PHE A 204 -4.91 -2.02 -16.75
C PHE A 204 -3.69 -1.87 -15.81
N ARG A 205 -2.47 -1.81 -16.34
CA ARG A 205 -1.26 -1.61 -15.54
C ARG A 205 -1.15 -0.16 -15.12
N GLU A 206 -0.56 0.07 -13.96
CA GLU A 206 -0.38 1.42 -13.47
C GLU A 206 0.73 2.16 -14.22
N ASN A 207 0.53 3.46 -14.39
CA ASN A 207 1.56 4.37 -14.81
C ASN A 207 2.31 4.94 -13.59
N PHE A 208 3.54 5.37 -13.82
CA PHE A 208 4.36 6.06 -12.82
C PHE A 208 4.52 7.53 -13.21
N GLY A 209 3.97 8.42 -12.41
CA GLY A 209 4.12 9.87 -12.60
C GLY A 209 5.44 10.37 -12.00
N CYS A 210 6.13 11.31 -12.64
CA CYS A 210 7.27 12.02 -12.01
C CYS A 210 7.38 13.46 -12.51
N ILE A 211 7.99 14.34 -11.72
CA ILE A 211 8.01 15.79 -12.02
C ILE A 211 9.44 16.25 -12.27
N ASP A 212 9.69 16.92 -13.37
CA ASP A 212 10.89 17.72 -13.59
C ASP A 212 10.55 19.20 -13.32
N TYR A 213 10.95 19.69 -12.15
CA TYR A 213 10.68 21.06 -11.74
C TYR A 213 11.51 22.09 -12.50
N GLU A 214 12.70 21.72 -12.99
CA GLU A 214 13.53 22.64 -13.77
C GLU A 214 12.87 22.95 -15.12
N LYS A 215 12.23 21.94 -15.73
CA LYS A 215 11.50 22.09 -16.99
C LYS A 215 10.03 22.43 -16.82
N GLY A 216 9.48 22.30 -15.61
CA GLY A 216 8.04 22.43 -15.37
C GLY A 216 7.21 21.33 -16.03
N THR A 217 7.77 20.12 -16.14
CA THR A 217 7.16 18.99 -16.87
C THR A 217 6.70 17.92 -15.91
N PHE A 218 5.45 17.49 -16.06
CA PHE A 218 4.95 16.25 -15.46
C PHE A 218 5.03 15.12 -16.48
N PHE A 219 5.74 14.06 -16.14
CA PHE A 219 5.86 12.85 -16.93
C PHE A 219 4.90 11.78 -16.41
N VAL A 220 4.33 11.01 -17.33
CA VAL A 220 3.59 9.78 -17.04
C VAL A 220 4.30 8.65 -17.77
N ALA A 221 5.03 7.83 -17.03
CA ALA A 221 5.72 6.68 -17.56
C ALA A 221 4.76 5.48 -17.63
N GLN A 222 4.69 4.84 -18.79
CA GLN A 222 3.91 3.64 -19.04
C GLN A 222 4.86 2.49 -19.38
N ASN A 223 4.54 1.28 -18.91
CA ASN A 223 5.29 0.09 -19.28
C ASN A 223 5.27 -0.10 -20.81
N PRO A 224 6.42 -0.04 -21.50
CA PRO A 224 6.48 -0.10 -22.95
C PRO A 224 6.28 -1.52 -23.49
N ASN A 225 6.40 -2.54 -22.63
CA ASN A 225 6.26 -3.93 -23.03
C ASN A 225 4.78 -4.30 -23.22
N PRO A 226 4.43 -5.10 -24.23
CA PRO A 226 3.07 -5.64 -24.36
C PRO A 226 2.66 -6.40 -23.10
N ALA A 227 1.46 -6.11 -22.57
CA ALA A 227 0.96 -6.78 -21.36
C ALA A 227 0.75 -8.29 -21.53
N GLY A 228 0.66 -8.79 -22.77
CA GLY A 228 0.39 -10.21 -23.07
C GLY A 228 -1.01 -10.70 -22.71
N ARG A 229 -1.81 -9.89 -21.99
CA ARG A 229 -3.18 -10.17 -21.60
C ARG A 229 -4.04 -8.91 -21.60
N ARG A 230 -5.35 -9.09 -21.50
CA ARG A 230 -6.31 -8.02 -21.24
C ARG A 230 -6.91 -8.20 -19.86
N ALA A 231 -7.20 -7.10 -19.19
CA ALA A 231 -7.94 -7.07 -17.94
C ALA A 231 -8.73 -5.77 -17.85
N ARG A 232 -9.67 -5.71 -16.92
CA ARG A 232 -10.37 -4.46 -16.61
C ARG A 232 -9.40 -3.50 -15.92
N SER A 233 -9.58 -2.22 -16.19
CA SER A 233 -8.89 -1.17 -15.44
C SER A 233 -9.22 -1.31 -13.94
N PRO A 234 -8.23 -1.18 -13.04
CA PRO A 234 -8.47 -1.14 -11.60
C PRO A 234 -9.34 0.05 -11.17
N GLN A 235 -9.51 1.07 -12.03
CA GLN A 235 -10.46 2.16 -11.82
C GLN A 235 -11.92 1.68 -11.67
N ALA A 236 -12.26 0.47 -12.11
CA ALA A 236 -13.58 -0.11 -11.87
C ALA A 236 -13.82 -0.43 -10.39
N ASP A 237 -12.76 -0.65 -9.61
CA ASP A 237 -12.81 -0.94 -8.18
C ASP A 237 -12.93 0.35 -7.35
N PHE A 238 -13.75 0.32 -6.30
CA PHE A 238 -13.94 1.49 -5.43
C PHE A 238 -12.71 1.73 -4.54
N GLY A 239 -12.20 0.69 -3.87
CA GLY A 239 -11.06 0.81 -2.98
C GLY A 239 -9.83 1.38 -3.68
N TYR A 240 -9.57 0.92 -4.91
CA TYR A 240 -8.55 1.49 -5.78
C TYR A 240 -8.76 2.98 -6.04
N ARG A 241 -9.94 3.38 -6.52
CA ARG A 241 -10.24 4.80 -6.81
C ARG A 241 -10.14 5.67 -5.56
N HIS A 242 -10.67 5.19 -4.44
CA HIS A 242 -10.66 5.92 -3.19
C HIS A 242 -9.23 6.14 -2.71
N GLU A 243 -8.41 5.10 -2.69
CA GLU A 243 -7.02 5.22 -2.26
C GLU A 243 -6.24 6.18 -3.17
N ARG A 244 -6.38 6.06 -4.50
CA ARG A 244 -5.64 6.95 -5.42
C ARG A 244 -6.12 8.41 -5.33
N ALA A 245 -7.37 8.64 -4.90
CA ALA A 245 -7.85 9.99 -4.59
C ALA A 245 -7.20 10.60 -3.34
N GLN A 246 -6.54 9.80 -2.49
CA GLN A 246 -5.81 10.27 -1.31
C GLN A 246 -4.38 10.74 -1.60
N LEU A 247 -3.92 10.77 -2.85
CA LEU A 247 -2.55 11.21 -3.19
C LEU A 247 -2.19 12.62 -2.67
N GLY A 248 -3.20 13.47 -2.40
CA GLY A 248 -3.03 14.79 -1.78
C GLY A 248 -3.34 14.86 -0.27
N SER A 249 -3.70 13.74 0.35
CA SER A 249 -4.11 13.64 1.75
C SER A 249 -2.96 13.15 2.62
N GLY A 250 -2.58 13.97 3.61
CA GLY A 250 -1.62 13.65 4.66
C GLY A 250 -0.40 12.85 4.19
N TYR A 251 -0.22 11.65 4.75
CA TYR A 251 0.79 10.69 4.34
C TYR A 251 0.12 9.55 3.57
N TYR A 252 -0.02 9.75 2.26
CA TYR A 252 -0.44 8.71 1.33
C TYR A 252 0.31 7.40 1.59
N THR A 253 -0.36 6.26 1.53
CA THR A 253 0.26 4.93 1.63
C THR A 253 -0.24 4.09 0.48
N TYR A 254 0.68 3.60 -0.34
CA TYR A 254 0.36 2.77 -1.49
C TYR A 254 -0.17 1.40 -1.07
N ILE A 255 -1.33 1.02 -1.60
CA ILE A 255 -1.77 -0.37 -1.70
C ILE A 255 -1.82 -0.81 -3.16
N ALA A 256 -1.29 -2.00 -3.44
CA ALA A 256 -1.38 -2.60 -4.77
C ALA A 256 -2.85 -2.83 -5.15
N PRO A 257 -3.22 -2.64 -6.42
CA PRO A 257 -4.56 -3.00 -6.87
C PRO A 257 -4.79 -4.49 -6.67
N ALA A 258 -6.05 -4.87 -6.42
CA ALA A 258 -6.44 -6.26 -6.41
C ALA A 258 -5.99 -6.94 -7.72
N LEU A 259 -5.47 -8.17 -7.62
CA LEU A 259 -5.05 -8.92 -8.80
C LEU A 259 -6.22 -9.04 -9.79
N CYS A 260 -6.07 -8.39 -10.94
CA CYS A 260 -7.13 -8.32 -11.93
C CYS A 260 -7.47 -9.72 -12.44
N ARG A 261 -8.67 -10.21 -12.14
CA ARG A 261 -9.21 -11.46 -12.70
C ARG A 261 -9.26 -11.33 -14.22
N VAL A 262 -8.78 -12.36 -14.90
CA VAL A 262 -8.91 -12.47 -16.36
C VAL A 262 -10.41 -12.51 -16.67
N ASP A 263 -10.91 -11.61 -17.50
CA ASP A 263 -12.25 -11.81 -18.09
C ASP A 263 -12.14 -13.08 -18.96
N PRO A 264 -12.96 -14.11 -18.71
CA PRO A 264 -12.91 -15.37 -19.45
C PRO A 264 -13.13 -15.21 -20.96
#